data_AF-A0A3C1DYC4-F1
#
_entry.id   AF-A0A3C1DYC4-F1
#
_cell.length_a   1.000
_cell.length_b   1.000
_cell.length_c   1.000
_cell.angle_alpha   90.00
_cell.angle_beta   90.00
_cell.angle_gamma   90.00
#
_symmetry.space_group_name_H-M   'P 1'
#
loop_
_entity.id
_entity.type
_entity.pdbx_description
1 polymer ?
#
loop_
_entity_poly.entity_id
_entity_poly.type
_entity_poly.pdbx_seq_one_letter_code
_entity_poly.pdbx_strand_id
1 'polypeptide(L)'
;NDVAKYFAIIPAMFVTSYPGLAALNFMRLHSPASAILSAVVFNALIIIALIPLSLRGVTYRPASVSSILGRNLWIYGVGGLIAPFIGIKAIDLVIALIPGF
;
A
#
# COMPACT_ATOMS: atom_id res chain seq x y z
N ASN A 1 4.15 3.59 0.20
CA ASN A 1 2.92 3.51 1.01
C ASN A 1 1.87 4.50 0.54
N ASP A 2 2.11 5.81 0.67
CA ASP A 2 1.06 6.82 0.44
C ASP A 2 0.59 6.89 -1.01
N VAL A 3 1.49 6.65 -1.97
CA VAL A 3 1.14 6.49 -3.40
C VAL A 3 0.03 5.45 -3.58
N ALA A 4 0.20 4.24 -3.02
CA ALA A 4 -0.80 3.19 -3.13
C ALA A 4 -2.13 3.57 -2.48
N LYS A 5 -2.10 4.28 -1.33
CA LYS A 5 -3.32 4.76 -0.67
C LYS A 5 -4.09 5.75 -1.54
N TYR A 6 -3.39 6.70 -2.18
CA TYR A 6 -4.05 7.65 -3.08
C TYR A 6 -4.70 6.94 -4.26
N PHE A 7 -4.02 5.95 -4.85
CA PHE A 7 -4.60 5.14 -5.93
C PHE A 7 -5.76 4.24 -5.48
N ALA A 8 -5.83 3.84 -4.21
CA ALA A 8 -6.96 3.07 -3.69
C ALA A 8 -8.17 3.96 -3.35
N ILE A 9 -7.92 5.09 -2.68
CA ILE A 9 -8.97 5.91 -2.05
C ILE A 9 -9.58 6.90 -3.04
N ILE A 10 -8.78 7.57 -3.88
CA ILE A 10 -9.30 8.61 -4.79
C ILE A 10 -10.33 8.04 -5.77
N PRO A 11 -10.07 6.92 -6.48
CA PRO A 11 -11.08 6.36 -7.37
C PRO A 11 -12.32 5.91 -6.59
N ALA A 12 -12.13 5.26 -5.43
CA ALA A 12 -13.24 4.80 -4.61
C ALA A 12 -14.16 5.95 -4.17
N MET A 13 -13.61 7.06 -3.68
CA MET A 13 -14.42 8.17 -3.17
C MET A 13 -15.14 8.96 -4.26
N PHE A 14 -14.60 9.00 -5.48
CA PHE A 14 -15.06 9.93 -6.51
C PHE A 14 -15.63 9.28 -7.76
N VAL A 15 -15.55 7.95 -7.95
CA VAL A 15 -16.08 7.28 -9.16
C VAL A 15 -17.59 7.45 -9.34
N THR A 16 -18.34 7.64 -8.24
CA THR A 16 -19.78 7.91 -8.27
C THR A 16 -20.11 9.28 -8.84
N SER A 17 -19.25 10.28 -8.63
CA SER A 17 -19.43 11.65 -9.12
C SER A 17 -18.66 11.93 -10.42
N TYR A 18 -17.55 11.23 -10.64
CA TYR A 18 -16.64 11.39 -11.77
C TYR A 18 -16.22 10.02 -12.32
N PRO A 19 -17.00 9.44 -13.25
CA PRO A 19 -16.73 8.10 -13.80
C PRO A 19 -15.35 7.98 -14.46
N GLY A 20 -14.80 9.09 -14.99
CA GLY A 20 -13.46 9.12 -15.59
C GLY A 20 -12.32 8.77 -14.62
N LEU A 21 -12.55 8.89 -13.31
CA LEU A 21 -11.58 8.46 -12.29
C LEU A 21 -11.53 6.93 -12.11
N ALA A 22 -12.46 6.18 -12.70
CA ALA A 22 -12.38 4.72 -12.75
C ALA A 22 -11.09 4.24 -13.44
N ALA A 23 -10.55 5.01 -14.39
CA ALA A 23 -9.30 4.70 -15.07
C ALA A 23 -8.08 4.74 -14.13
N LEU A 24 -8.17 5.44 -13.00
CA LEU A 24 -7.13 5.48 -11.96
C LEU A 24 -7.20 4.28 -11.00
N ASN A 25 -8.24 3.43 -11.09
CA ASN A 25 -8.31 2.16 -10.36
C ASN A 25 -7.38 1.11 -11.00
N PHE A 26 -6.07 1.39 -10.98
CA PHE A 26 -5.03 0.47 -11.45
C PHE A 26 -5.06 -0.88 -10.71
N MET A 27 -5.56 -0.89 -9.48
CA MET A 27 -5.68 -2.09 -8.65
C MET A 27 -6.95 -2.92 -8.92
N ARG A 28 -7.87 -2.44 -9.77
CA ARG A 28 -9.15 -3.09 -10.09
C ARG A 28 -9.87 -3.61 -8.84
N LEU A 29 -9.96 -2.77 -7.80
CA LEU A 29 -10.61 -3.11 -6.52
C LEU A 29 -12.12 -3.36 -6.72
N HIS A 30 -12.69 -4.27 -5.93
CA HIS A 30 -14.04 -4.82 -6.15
C HIS A 30 -15.15 -3.77 -6.02
N SER A 31 -15.16 -3.01 -4.91
CA SER A 31 -16.10 -1.92 -4.69
C SER A 31 -15.43 -0.72 -4.00
N PRO A 32 -16.00 0.50 -4.10
CA PRO A 32 -15.50 1.65 -3.37
C PRO A 32 -15.38 1.45 -1.85
N ALA A 33 -16.37 0.75 -1.27
CA ALA A 33 -16.40 0.47 0.15
C ALA A 33 -15.30 -0.54 0.55
N SER A 34 -15.11 -1.62 -0.23
CA SER A 34 -14.05 -2.60 0.02
C SER A 34 -12.65 -1.97 -0.14
N ALA A 35 -12.48 -1.07 -1.11
CA ALA A 35 -11.23 -0.37 -1.35
C ALA A 35 -10.78 0.50 -0.15
N ILE A 36 -11.70 1.30 0.39
CA ILE A 36 -11.43 2.14 1.56
C ILE A 36 -11.13 1.26 2.77
N LEU A 37 -11.94 0.22 3.01
CA LEU A 37 -11.77 -0.69 4.14
C LEU A 37 -10.41 -1.40 4.07
N SER A 38 -10.04 -1.89 2.89
CA SER A 38 -8.76 -2.57 2.64
C SER A 38 -7.57 -1.67 2.90
N ALA A 39 -7.62 -0.40 2.46
CA ALA A 39 -6.58 0.58 2.70
C ALA A 39 -6.41 0.92 4.20
N VAL A 40 -7.52 1.01 4.95
CA VAL A 40 -7.50 1.24 6.41
C VAL A 40 -6.93 0.02 7.14
N VAL A 41 -7.41 -1.19 6.83
CA VAL A 41 -6.91 -2.44 7.43
C VAL A 41 -5.42 -2.63 7.15
N PHE A 42 -4.97 -2.37 5.91
CA PHE A 42 -3.55 -2.45 5.58
C PHE A 42 -2.70 -1.52 6.45
N ASN A 43 -3.14 -0.29 6.71
CA ASN A 43 -2.42 0.63 7.60
C ASN A 43 -2.32 0.12 9.04
N ALA A 44 -3.37 -0.53 9.56
CA ALA A 44 -3.32 -1.11 10.90
C ALA A 44 -2.30 -2.27 10.96
N LEU A 45 -2.30 -3.14 9.95
CA LEU A 45 -1.41 -4.30 9.89
C LEU A 45 0.04 -3.91 9.64
N ILE A 46 0.29 -2.93 8.77
CA ILE A 46 1.67 -2.55 8.39
C ILE A 46 2.42 -1.94 9.57
N ILE A 47 1.74 -1.23 10.47
CA ILE A 47 2.36 -0.70 11.69
C ILE A 47 2.85 -1.86 12.58
N ILE A 48 1.97 -2.85 12.85
CA ILE A 48 2.33 -4.02 13.66
C ILE A 48 3.51 -4.78 13.03
N ALA A 49 3.50 -4.95 11.71
CA ALA A 49 4.57 -5.62 10.99
C ALA A 49 5.91 -4.86 11.05
N LEU A 50 5.88 -3.52 11.05
CA LEU A 50 7.07 -2.69 11.06
C LEU A 50 7.65 -2.47 12.46
N ILE A 51 6.85 -2.52 13.53
CA ILE A 51 7.34 -2.39 14.92
C ILE A 51 8.56 -3.28 15.22
N PRO A 52 8.56 -4.60 14.98
CA PRO A 52 9.73 -5.44 15.26
C PRO A 52 10.93 -5.08 14.39
N LEU A 53 10.72 -4.62 13.15
CA LEU A 53 11.78 -4.14 12.28
C LEU A 53 12.42 -2.86 12.84
N SER A 54 11.60 -1.93 13.35
CA SER A 54 12.04 -0.71 14.01
C SER A 54 12.88 -0.98 15.26
N LEU A 55 12.49 -2.00 16.04
CA LEU A 55 13.16 -2.37 17.30
C LEU A 55 14.49 -3.10 17.08
N ARG A 56 14.62 -3.91 16.02
CA ARG A 56 15.87 -4.65 15.71
C ARG A 56 16.98 -3.73 15.18
N GLY A 57 16.63 -2.53 14.71
CA GLY A 57 17.57 -1.62 14.06
C GLY A 57 18.07 -2.16 12.71
N VAL A 58 18.64 -1.28 11.90
CA VAL A 58 19.19 -1.66 10.60
C VAL A 58 20.70 -1.83 10.75
N THR A 59 21.24 -3.02 10.39
CA THR A 59 22.68 -3.30 10.47
C THR A 59 23.45 -2.30 9.62
N TYR A 60 24.19 -1.40 10.27
CA TYR A 60 25.01 -0.41 9.57
C TYR A 60 26.22 -1.08 8.93
N ARG A 61 26.39 -0.89 7.62
CA ARG A 61 27.56 -1.36 6.87
C ARG A 61 28.31 -0.14 6.34
N PRO A 62 29.58 0.06 6.71
CA PRO A 62 30.36 1.19 6.20
C PRO A 62 30.54 1.06 4.68
N ALA A 63 30.03 2.03 3.95
CA ALA A 63 30.15 2.17 2.51
C ALA A 63 30.05 3.66 2.15
N SER A 64 30.38 4.03 0.92
CA SER A 64 30.20 5.41 0.46
C SER A 64 28.73 5.84 0.56
N VAL A 65 28.50 7.11 0.88
CA VAL A 65 27.15 7.69 1.05
C VAL A 65 26.28 7.42 -0.19
N SER A 66 26.85 7.53 -1.38
CA SER A 66 26.18 7.24 -2.65
C SER A 66 25.75 5.77 -2.79
N SER A 67 26.60 4.82 -2.37
CA SER A 67 26.28 3.38 -2.39
C SER A 67 25.18 3.02 -1.38
N ILE A 68 25.23 3.61 -0.17
CA ILE A 68 24.21 3.41 0.87
C ILE A 68 22.86 3.97 0.41
N LEU A 69 22.84 5.19 -0.13
CA LEU A 69 21.63 5.84 -0.62
C LEU A 69 20.98 5.02 -1.74
N GLY A 70 21.76 4.59 -2.73
CA GLY A 70 21.26 3.75 -3.83
C GLY A 70 20.66 2.43 -3.33
N ARG A 71 21.35 1.74 -2.42
CA ARG A 71 20.86 0.47 -1.84
C ARG A 71 19.58 0.68 -1.03
N ASN A 72 19.50 1.73 -0.22
CA ASN A 72 18.32 2.03 0.57
C ASN A 72 17.12 2.41 -0.31
N LEU A 73 17.34 3.20 -1.37
CA LEU A 73 16.30 3.51 -2.35
C LEU A 73 15.78 2.26 -3.07
N TRP A 74 16.68 1.36 -3.47
CA TRP A 74 16.27 0.11 -4.11
C TRP A 74 15.50 -0.81 -3.16
N ILE A 75 15.98 -1.02 -1.94
CA ILE A 75 15.33 -1.97 -1.01
C ILE A 75 14.08 -1.35 -0.38
N TYR A 76 14.23 -0.20 0.29
CA TYR A 76 13.14 0.42 1.05
C TYR A 76 12.24 1.31 0.20
N GLY A 77 12.76 1.92 -0.87
CA GLY A 77 11.95 2.70 -1.82
C GLY A 77 11.08 1.79 -2.68
N VAL A 78 11.68 0.83 -3.40
CA VAL A 78 10.90 -0.09 -4.25
C VAL A 78 10.06 -1.05 -3.41
N GLY A 79 10.62 -1.61 -2.34
CA GLY A 79 9.87 -2.46 -1.42
C GLY A 79 8.69 -1.71 -0.78
N GLY A 80 8.92 -0.47 -0.31
CA GLY A 80 7.88 0.38 0.26
C GLY A 80 6.85 0.91 -0.76
N LEU A 81 7.19 0.86 -2.05
CA LEU A 81 6.25 1.13 -3.14
C LEU A 81 5.40 -0.10 -3.45
N ILE A 82 5.99 -1.27 -3.65
CA ILE A 82 5.28 -2.48 -4.12
C ILE A 82 4.46 -3.15 -3.01
N ALA A 83 5.01 -3.28 -1.80
CA ALA A 83 4.36 -3.95 -0.68
C ALA A 83 2.91 -3.47 -0.41
N PRO A 84 2.59 -2.15 -0.38
CA PRO A 84 1.22 -1.70 -0.14
C PRO A 84 0.26 -2.02 -1.28
N PHE A 85 0.70 -2.04 -2.55
CA PHE A 85 -0.19 -2.44 -3.67
C PHE A 85 -0.62 -3.90 -3.52
N ILE A 86 0.33 -4.79 -3.24
CA ILE A 86 0.06 -6.22 -3.06
C ILE A 86 -0.79 -6.43 -1.80
N GLY A 87 -0.43 -5.78 -0.69
CA GLY A 87 -1.13 -5.94 0.58
C GLY A 87 -2.59 -5.46 0.53
N ILE A 88 -2.85 -4.26 0.00
CA ILE A 88 -4.20 -3.72 -0.14
C ILE A 88 -5.02 -4.62 -1.08
N LYS A 89 -4.45 -5.08 -2.19
CA LYS A 89 -5.17 -5.97 -3.12
C LYS A 89 -5.50 -7.32 -2.49
N ALA A 90 -4.58 -7.91 -1.74
CA ALA A 90 -4.81 -9.17 -1.05
C ALA A 90 -5.94 -9.04 -0.01
N ILE A 91 -5.95 -7.93 0.74
CA ILE A 91 -7.01 -7.64 1.72
C ILE A 91 -8.35 -7.40 1.02
N ASP A 92 -8.37 -6.67 -0.10
CA ASP A 92 -9.58 -6.44 -0.89
C ASP A 92 -10.19 -7.74 -1.42
N LEU A 93 -9.35 -8.67 -1.88
CA LEU A 93 -9.81 -9.98 -2.33
C LEU A 93 -10.43 -10.80 -1.19
N VAL A 94 -9.89 -10.71 0.02
CA VAL A 94 -10.46 -11.39 1.19
C VAL A 94 -11.78 -10.76 1.61
N ILE A 95 -11.87 -9.42 1.61
CA ILE A 95 -13.10 -8.70 1.96
C ILE A 95 -14.19 -8.93 0.90
N ALA A 96 -13.84 -9.02 -0.38
CA ALA A 96 -14.77 -9.28 -1.47
C ALA A 96 -15.44 -10.67 -1.37
N LEU A 97 -14.87 -11.61 -0.59
CA LEU A 97 -15.48 -12.91 -0.31
C LEU A 97 -16.58 -12.83 0.78
N ILE A 98 -16.68 -11.71 1.50
CA ILE A 98 -17.68 -11.52 2.56
C ILE A 98 -18.97 -10.96 1.95
N PRO A 99 -20.14 -11.61 2.13
CA PRO A 99 -21.41 -11.11 1.61
C PRO A 99 -21.74 -9.73 2.19
N GLY A 100 -21.94 -8.73 1.31
CA GLY A 100 -22.25 -7.35 1.70
C GLY A 100 -21.34 -6.27 1.08
N PHE A 101 -20.34 -6.67 0.26
CA PHE A 101 -19.37 -5.79 -0.40
C PHE A 101 -19.22 -6.03 -1.91
#